data_AF-A0A9D1PKD1-F1
#
_entry.id   AF-A0A9D1PKD1-F1
#
_cell.length_a   1.000
_cell.length_b   1.000
_cell.length_c   1.000
_cell.angle_alpha   90.00
_cell.angle_beta   90.00
_cell.angle_gamma   90.00
#
_symmetry.space_group_name_H-M   'P 1'
#
loop_
_entity.id
_entity.type
_entity.pdbx_description
1 polymer ?
#
loop_
_entity_poly.entity_id
_entity_poly.type
_entity_poly.pdbx_seq_one_letter_code
_entity_poly.pdbx_strand_id
1 'polypeptide(L)'
;MIEEQKMDQFIEYIEAITPEELIGELTQNKPTKSDLDIITGIREQGVTDPVVNAILHYMLLINRNISWPYIHKLTNYFVRQEIDTAREAIKYFQKQHEQMKRQNNPKTHIDESTLRANIIQAIEKGYNNEQLGQYVRSLFE
;
A
#
# COMPACT_ATOMS: atom_id res chain seq x y z
N MET A 1 1.76 20.12 9.34
CA MET A 1 0.67 21.06 8.98
C MET A 1 0.11 20.81 7.58
N ILE A 2 0.86 20.97 6.48
CA ILE A 2 0.28 20.78 5.12
C ILE A 2 -0.19 19.33 4.84
N GLU A 3 0.56 18.32 5.28
CA GLU A 3 0.17 16.90 5.10
C GLU A 3 -1.04 16.51 5.95
N GLU A 4 -1.13 17.04 7.17
CA GLU A 4 -2.24 16.78 8.09
C GLU A 4 -3.54 17.42 7.58
N GLN A 5 -3.47 18.67 7.10
CA GLN A 5 -4.60 19.34 6.47
C GLN A 5 -5.09 18.60 5.21
N LYS A 6 -4.18 18.08 4.37
CA LYS A 6 -4.55 17.25 3.22
C LYS A 6 -5.22 15.93 3.64
N MET A 7 -4.76 15.34 4.74
CA MET A 7 -5.37 14.13 5.28
C MET A 7 -6.77 14.40 5.83
N ASP A 8 -6.97 15.50 6.56
CA ASP A 8 -8.28 15.87 7.10
C ASP A 8 -9.28 16.15 5.98
N GLN A 9 -8.90 16.90 4.94
CA GLN A 9 -9.73 17.10 3.76
C GLN A 9 -10.09 15.79 3.05
N PHE A 10 -9.13 14.85 2.99
CA PHE A 10 -9.37 13.54 2.41
C PHE A 10 -10.34 12.72 3.26
N ILE A 11 -10.21 12.77 4.59
CA ILE A 11 -11.14 12.10 5.52
C ILE A 11 -12.55 12.69 5.37
N GLU A 12 -12.69 14.01 5.32
CA GLU A 12 -13.97 14.69 5.11
C GLU A 12 -14.65 14.23 3.82
N TYR A 13 -13.89 14.12 2.72
CA TYR A 13 -14.41 13.58 1.46
C TYR A 13 -14.86 12.12 1.60
N ILE A 14 -14.04 11.27 2.21
CA ILE A 14 -14.33 9.84 2.44
C ILE A 14 -15.54 9.63 3.35
N GLU A 15 -15.78 10.53 4.31
CA GLU A 15 -16.94 10.50 5.20
C GLU A 15 -18.22 11.02 4.54
N ALA A 16 -18.10 11.90 3.54
CA ALA A 16 -19.24 12.52 2.87
C ALA A 16 -19.78 11.72 1.69
N ILE A 17 -18.93 10.99 0.97
CA ILE A 17 -19.32 10.22 -0.23
C ILE A 17 -19.94 8.87 0.17
N THR A 18 -20.89 8.36 -0.61
CA THR A 18 -21.38 6.97 -0.43
C THR A 18 -20.48 5.96 -1.16
N PRO A 19 -20.41 4.68 -0.73
CA PRO A 19 -19.68 3.64 -1.44
C PRO A 19 -20.09 3.50 -2.90
N GLU A 20 -21.38 3.65 -3.19
CA GLU A 20 -21.95 3.58 -4.53
C GLU A 20 -21.47 4.72 -5.43
N GLU A 21 -21.50 5.95 -4.93
CA GLU A 21 -20.96 7.13 -5.63
C GLU A 21 -19.46 7.00 -5.86
N LEU A 22 -18.72 6.56 -4.83
CA LEU A 22 -17.28 6.38 -4.91
C LEU A 22 -16.92 5.34 -5.98
N ILE A 23 -17.60 4.20 -6.05
CA ILE A 23 -17.39 3.23 -7.13
C ILE A 23 -17.62 3.88 -8.50
N GLY A 24 -18.66 4.69 -8.63
CA GLY A 24 -18.94 5.51 -9.80
C GLY A 24 -17.76 6.38 -10.22
N GLU A 25 -17.22 7.14 -9.28
CA GLU A 25 -16.08 8.03 -9.50
C GLU A 25 -14.79 7.27 -9.82
N LEU A 26 -14.50 6.18 -9.08
CA LEU A 26 -13.26 5.42 -9.21
C LEU A 26 -13.22 4.58 -10.50
N THR A 27 -14.36 4.06 -10.96
CA THR A 27 -14.43 3.16 -12.12
C THR A 27 -14.95 3.84 -13.40
N GLN A 28 -15.44 5.08 -13.29
CA GLN A 28 -16.16 5.79 -14.37
C GLN A 28 -17.40 5.05 -14.90
N ASN A 29 -17.94 4.12 -14.11
CA ASN A 29 -19.09 3.29 -14.46
C ASN A 29 -20.05 3.22 -13.26
N LYS A 30 -21.35 3.10 -13.53
CA LYS A 30 -22.32 2.89 -12.45
C LYS A 30 -22.06 1.53 -11.77
N PRO A 31 -22.17 1.43 -10.43
CA PRO A 31 -22.07 0.15 -9.74
C PRO A 31 -23.11 -0.82 -10.29
N THR A 32 -22.69 -2.06 -10.50
CA THR A 32 -23.57 -3.15 -10.91
C THR A 32 -24.44 -3.59 -9.74
N LYS A 33 -25.51 -4.34 -10.02
CA LYS A 33 -26.32 -4.94 -8.95
C LYS A 33 -25.48 -5.79 -8.00
N SER A 34 -24.51 -6.55 -8.54
CA SER A 34 -23.62 -7.36 -7.72
C SER A 34 -22.77 -6.52 -6.77
N ASP A 35 -22.32 -5.33 -7.20
CA ASP A 35 -21.56 -4.42 -6.34
C ASP A 35 -22.42 -3.94 -5.17
N LEU A 36 -23.68 -3.57 -5.45
CA LEU A 36 -24.64 -3.12 -4.44
C LEU A 36 -25.00 -4.21 -3.42
N ASP A 37 -25.20 -5.44 -3.89
CA ASP A 37 -25.48 -6.60 -3.03
C ASP A 37 -24.30 -6.86 -2.06
N ILE A 38 -23.06 -6.72 -2.55
CA ILE A 38 -21.85 -6.87 -1.74
C ILE A 38 -21.72 -5.76 -0.70
N ILE A 39 -21.92 -4.49 -1.09
CA ILE A 39 -21.88 -3.35 -0.16
C ILE A 39 -22.93 -3.53 0.94
N THR A 40 -24.13 -3.96 0.59
CA THR A 40 -25.20 -4.23 1.56
C THR A 40 -24.77 -5.29 2.57
N GLY A 41 -24.21 -6.42 2.09
CA GLY A 41 -23.71 -7.47 2.99
C GLY A 41 -22.54 -7.03 3.87
N ILE A 42 -21.75 -6.03 3.47
CA ILE A 42 -20.70 -5.42 4.31
C ILE A 42 -21.31 -4.52 5.38
N ARG A 43 -22.33 -3.71 5.03
CA ARG A 43 -23.05 -2.86 5.99
C ARG A 43 -23.74 -3.70 7.07
N GLU A 44 -24.32 -4.84 6.70
CA GLU A 44 -24.94 -5.79 7.63
C GLU A 44 -23.94 -6.38 8.66
N GLN A 45 -22.64 -6.38 8.36
CA GLN A 45 -21.57 -6.78 9.29
C GLN A 45 -21.19 -5.65 10.26
N GLY A 46 -21.86 -4.50 10.21
CA GLY A 46 -21.59 -3.34 11.06
C GLY A 46 -20.45 -2.45 10.58
N VAL A 47 -19.97 -2.65 9.34
CA VAL A 47 -18.93 -1.79 8.77
C VAL A 47 -19.57 -0.52 8.22
N THR A 48 -19.07 0.63 8.66
CA THR A 48 -19.60 1.94 8.27
C THR A 48 -19.18 2.32 6.85
N ASP A 49 -20.02 3.08 6.16
CA ASP A 49 -19.74 3.58 4.80
C ASP A 49 -18.38 4.29 4.70
N PRO A 50 -17.98 5.18 5.63
CA PRO A 50 -16.66 5.80 5.57
C PRO A 50 -15.49 4.80 5.64
N VAL A 51 -15.65 3.69 6.37
CA VAL A 51 -14.64 2.62 6.41
C VAL A 51 -14.60 1.84 5.10
N VAL A 52 -15.76 1.53 4.52
CA VAL A 52 -15.87 0.90 3.19
C VAL A 52 -15.20 1.77 2.13
N ASN A 53 -15.46 3.08 2.17
CA ASN A 53 -14.88 4.06 1.26
C ASN A 53 -13.35 4.11 1.36
N ALA A 54 -12.81 4.12 2.58
CA ALA A 54 -11.37 4.06 2.79
C ALA A 54 -10.75 2.78 2.20
N ILE A 55 -11.41 1.63 2.37
CA ILE A 55 -10.99 0.34 1.80
C ILE A 55 -11.01 0.39 0.26
N LEU A 56 -12.11 0.88 -0.34
CA LEU A 56 -12.27 1.03 -1.79
C LEU A 56 -11.17 1.91 -2.40
N HIS A 57 -10.91 3.07 -1.79
CA HIS A 57 -9.87 3.98 -2.25
C HIS A 57 -8.47 3.35 -2.13
N TYR A 58 -8.17 2.66 -1.03
CA TYR A 58 -6.90 1.95 -0.87
C TYR A 58 -6.70 0.85 -1.90
N MET A 59 -7.76 0.11 -2.25
CA MET A 59 -7.70 -0.92 -3.28
C MET A 59 -7.25 -0.36 -4.63
N LEU A 60 -7.75 0.80 -5.01
CA LEU A 60 -7.34 1.47 -6.24
C LEU A 60 -5.86 1.90 -6.19
N LEU A 61 -5.37 2.32 -5.03
CA LEU A 61 -3.96 2.70 -4.85
C LEU A 61 -3.02 1.50 -5.10
N ILE A 62 -3.37 0.31 -4.61
CA ILE A 62 -2.49 -0.87 -4.67
C ILE A 62 -2.64 -1.68 -5.97
N ASN A 63 -3.87 -1.89 -6.47
CA ASN A 63 -4.15 -2.84 -7.54
C ASN A 63 -4.74 -2.18 -8.80
N ARG A 64 -4.95 -0.85 -8.78
CA ARG A 64 -5.60 -0.09 -9.87
C ARG A 64 -7.02 -0.56 -10.23
N ASN A 65 -7.62 -1.46 -9.44
CA ASN A 65 -8.97 -1.96 -9.62
C ASN A 65 -9.62 -2.32 -8.26
N ILE A 66 -10.92 -2.59 -8.29
CA ILE A 66 -11.68 -3.10 -7.16
C ILE A 66 -11.64 -4.62 -7.18
N SER A 67 -11.19 -5.23 -6.07
CA SER A 67 -11.24 -6.69 -5.87
C SER A 67 -12.06 -7.00 -4.63
N TRP A 68 -13.33 -7.37 -4.85
CA TRP A 68 -14.28 -7.69 -3.78
C TRP A 68 -13.77 -8.75 -2.79
N PRO A 69 -13.10 -9.84 -3.21
CA PRO A 69 -12.52 -10.79 -2.25
C PRO A 69 -11.51 -10.16 -1.29
N TYR A 70 -10.71 -9.21 -1.77
CA TYR A 70 -9.73 -8.52 -0.92
C TYR A 70 -10.41 -7.51 0.01
N ILE A 71 -11.44 -6.80 -0.48
CA ILE A 71 -12.27 -5.91 0.34
C ILE A 71 -12.88 -6.71 1.50
N HIS A 72 -13.49 -7.86 1.22
CA HIS A 72 -14.03 -8.74 2.27
C HIS A 72 -12.97 -9.21 3.28
N LYS A 73 -11.74 -9.44 2.83
CA LYS A 73 -10.64 -9.77 3.75
C LYS A 73 -10.31 -8.61 4.67
N LEU A 74 -10.28 -7.38 4.14
CA LEU A 74 -10.04 -6.18 4.92
C LEU A 74 -11.19 -5.85 5.87
N THR A 75 -12.44 -5.97 5.44
CA THR A 75 -13.61 -5.73 6.30
C THR A 75 -13.61 -6.68 7.49
N ASN A 76 -13.42 -7.97 7.25
CA ASN A 76 -13.32 -8.98 8.31
C ASN A 76 -12.16 -8.69 9.28
N TYR A 77 -11.04 -8.20 8.77
CA TYR A 77 -9.91 -7.80 9.60
C TYR A 77 -10.25 -6.56 10.45
N PHE A 78 -10.86 -5.53 9.87
CA PHE A 78 -11.22 -4.30 10.58
C PHE A 78 -12.26 -4.52 11.67
N VAL A 79 -13.29 -5.34 11.39
CA VAL A 79 -14.27 -5.75 12.42
C VAL A 79 -13.58 -6.41 13.61
N ARG A 80 -12.61 -7.30 13.37
CA ARG A 80 -11.86 -7.99 14.44
C ARG A 80 -10.85 -7.09 15.16
N GLN A 81 -10.47 -5.97 14.57
CA GLN A 81 -9.51 -5.03 15.16
C GLN A 81 -10.19 -3.76 15.67
N GLU A 82 -11.52 -3.73 15.67
CA GLU A 82 -12.32 -2.58 16.12
C GLU A 82 -11.93 -1.28 15.39
N ILE A 83 -11.63 -1.39 14.09
CA ILE A 83 -11.39 -0.23 13.22
C ILE A 83 -12.74 0.20 12.65
N ASP A 84 -13.31 1.28 13.19
CA ASP A 84 -14.69 1.71 12.91
C ASP A 84 -14.79 3.10 12.27
N THR A 85 -13.68 3.85 12.23
CA THR A 85 -13.62 5.18 11.60
C THR A 85 -12.79 5.22 10.31
N ALA A 86 -13.14 6.15 9.42
CA ALA A 86 -12.34 6.44 8.22
C ALA A 86 -10.90 6.84 8.58
N ARG A 87 -10.71 7.63 9.65
CA ARG A 87 -9.40 8.08 10.10
C ARG A 87 -8.50 6.91 10.50
N GLU A 88 -9.02 5.93 11.23
CA GLU A 88 -8.25 4.75 11.63
C GLU A 88 -7.92 3.87 10.43
N ALA A 89 -8.89 3.63 9.55
CA ALA A 89 -8.68 2.89 8.31
C ALA A 89 -7.60 3.54 7.44
N ILE A 90 -7.66 4.86 7.24
CA ILE A 90 -6.68 5.62 6.45
C ILE A 90 -5.29 5.56 7.09
N LYS A 91 -5.18 5.72 8.42
CA LYS A 91 -3.90 5.55 9.13
C LYS A 91 -3.32 4.15 8.97
N TYR A 92 -4.17 3.12 9.06
CA TYR A 92 -3.78 1.74 8.81
C TYR A 92 -3.21 1.58 7.40
N PHE A 93 -3.90 2.11 6.38
CA PHE A 93 -3.45 2.02 4.99
C PHE A 93 -2.16 2.80 4.70
N GLN A 94 -1.99 3.99 5.29
CA GLN A 94 -0.72 4.73 5.21
C GLN A 94 0.44 3.89 5.74
N LYS A 95 0.26 3.27 6.91
CA LYS A 95 1.27 2.39 7.51
C LYS A 95 1.59 1.19 6.61
N GLN A 96 0.58 0.58 5.98
CA GLN A 96 0.78 -0.54 5.07
C GLN A 96 1.53 -0.12 3.79
N HIS A 97 1.13 1.01 3.18
CA HIS A 97 1.79 1.53 1.98
C HIS A 97 3.26 1.87 2.22
N GLU A 98 3.58 2.48 3.37
CA GLU A 98 4.96 2.77 3.75
C GLU A 98 5.79 1.50 3.98
N GLN A 99 5.20 0.46 4.56
CA GLN A 99 5.87 -0.84 4.68
C GLN A 99 6.13 -1.48 3.32
N MET A 100 5.15 -1.45 2.41
CA MET A 100 5.30 -1.95 1.04
C MET A 100 6.42 -1.20 0.30
N LYS A 101 6.45 0.14 0.37
CA LYS A 101 7.55 0.94 -0.21
C LYS A 101 8.91 0.56 0.34
N ARG A 102 9.03 0.33 1.65
CA ARG A 102 10.30 -0.05 2.29
C ARG A 102 10.77 -1.43 1.87
N GLN A 103 9.86 -2.37 1.63
CA GLN A 103 10.17 -3.73 1.15
C GLN A 103 10.49 -3.74 -0.35
N ASN A 104 9.81 -2.89 -1.13
CA ASN A 104 10.01 -2.76 -2.57
C ASN A 104 11.17 -1.83 -2.95
N ASN A 105 11.72 -1.07 -2.00
CA ASN A 105 12.97 -0.38 -2.22
C ASN A 105 14.04 -1.47 -2.34
N PRO A 106 14.69 -1.65 -3.51
CA PRO A 106 15.77 -2.60 -3.61
C PRO A 106 16.84 -2.11 -2.66
N LYS A 107 16.91 -2.69 -1.46
CA LYS A 107 18.22 -2.83 -0.84
C LYS A 107 19.03 -3.51 -1.93
N THR A 108 20.08 -2.86 -2.39
CA THR A 108 21.14 -3.46 -3.21
C THR A 108 21.70 -4.63 -2.43
N HIS A 109 20.95 -5.73 -2.38
CA HIS A 109 21.31 -6.96 -1.72
C HIS A 109 22.09 -7.73 -2.77
N ILE A 110 23.33 -7.29 -2.95
CA ILE A 110 24.33 -8.20 -3.48
C ILE A 110 24.44 -9.28 -2.43
N ASP A 111 23.98 -10.47 -2.77
CA ASP A 111 24.13 -11.65 -1.93
C ASP A 111 25.60 -11.80 -1.51
N GLU A 112 25.84 -12.22 -0.27
CA GLU A 112 27.20 -12.25 0.31
C GLU A 112 28.15 -13.10 -0.53
N SER A 113 27.65 -14.16 -1.19
CA SER A 113 28.45 -15.00 -2.09
C SER A 113 28.89 -14.25 -3.35
N THR A 114 28.02 -13.39 -3.89
CA THR A 114 28.29 -12.56 -5.07
C THR A 114 29.28 -11.45 -4.74
N LEU A 115 29.13 -10.81 -3.57
CA LEU A 115 30.07 -9.80 -3.09
C LEU A 115 31.47 -10.40 -2.86
N ARG A 116 31.54 -11.57 -2.22
CA ARG A 116 32.81 -12.29 -2.01
C ARG A 116 33.47 -12.67 -3.33
N ALA A 117 32.72 -13.19 -4.30
CA ALA A 117 33.26 -13.54 -5.62
C ALA A 117 33.82 -12.32 -6.36
N ASN A 118 33.11 -11.18 -6.33
CA ASN A 118 33.56 -9.94 -6.95
C ASN A 118 34.82 -9.37 -6.29
N ILE A 119 34.93 -9.44 -4.96
CA ILE A 119 36.12 -9.00 -4.22
C ILE A 119 37.32 -9.90 -4.55
N ILE A 120 37.13 -11.22 -4.59
CA ILE A 120 38.20 -12.17 -4.94
C ILE A 120 38.72 -11.89 -6.35
N GLN A 121 37.83 -11.70 -7.33
CA GLN A 121 38.22 -11.41 -8.70
C GLN A 121 38.99 -10.08 -8.82
N ALA A 122 38.63 -9.05 -8.04
CA ALA A 122 39.34 -7.78 -8.04
C ALA A 122 40.75 -7.91 -7.43
N ILE A 123 40.91 -8.72 -6.38
CA ILE A 123 42.22 -9.04 -5.79
C ILE A 123 43.09 -9.80 -6.81
N GLU A 124 42.52 -10.78 -7.51
CA GLU A 124 43.23 -11.53 -8.57
C GLU A 124 43.67 -10.64 -9.73
N LYS A 125 42.88 -9.59 -10.05
CA LYS A 125 43.23 -8.56 -11.03
C LYS A 125 44.28 -7.55 -10.52
N GLY A 126 44.73 -7.68 -9.28
CA GLY A 126 45.80 -6.85 -8.70
C GLY A 126 45.32 -5.50 -8.14
N TYR A 127 44.03 -5.37 -7.79
CA TYR A 127 43.53 -4.13 -7.19
C TYR A 127 44.18 -3.90 -5.82
N ASN A 128 44.65 -2.68 -5.58
CA ASN A 128 45.13 -2.27 -4.26
C ASN A 128 43.97 -1.87 -3.32
N ASN A 129 44.26 -1.62 -2.05
CA ASN A 129 43.23 -1.33 -1.03
C ASN A 129 42.33 -0.11 -1.37
N GLU A 130 42.89 0.91 -2.01
CA GLU A 130 42.14 2.11 -2.40
C GLU A 130 41.22 1.81 -3.58
N GLN A 131 41.73 1.10 -4.58
CA GLN A 131 40.97 0.65 -5.76
C GLN A 131 39.87 -0.34 -5.38
N LEU A 132 40.12 -1.25 -4.43
CA LEU A 132 39.11 -2.18 -3.90
C LEU A 132 37.99 -1.42 -3.20
N GLY A 133 38.31 -0.40 -2.40
CA GLY A 133 37.33 0.45 -1.74
C GLY A 133 36.43 1.20 -2.72
N GLN A 134 36.99 1.72 -3.82
CA GLN A 134 36.23 2.37 -4.89
C GLN A 134 35.39 1.37 -5.69
N TYR A 135 35.97 0.21 -6.03
CA TYR A 135 35.28 -0.85 -6.76
C TYR A 135 34.08 -1.39 -6.00
N VAL A 136 34.22 -1.70 -4.70
CA VAL A 136 33.11 -2.17 -3.87
C VAL A 136 32.00 -1.13 -3.78
N ARG A 137 32.32 0.17 -3.67
CA ARG A 137 31.31 1.25 -3.67
C ARG A 137 30.55 1.33 -4.99
N SER A 138 31.24 1.19 -6.12
CA SER A 138 30.59 1.18 -7.45
C SER A 138 29.64 0.00 -7.68
N LEU A 139 29.70 -1.06 -6.85
CA LEU A 139 28.74 -2.16 -6.92
C LEU A 139 27.38 -1.80 -6.30
N PHE A 140 27.30 -0.73 -5.51
CA PHE A 140 26.09 -0.31 -4.79
C PHE A 140 25.51 1.03 -5.27
N GLU A 141 26.14 1.68 -6.26
CA GLU A 141 25.65 2.88 -6.95
C GLU A 141 24.79 2.51 -8.18
#